data_AF-A0A7Z7BSR1-F1
#
_entry.id   AF-A0A7Z7BSR1-F1
#
_cell.length_a   1.000
_cell.length_b   1.000
_cell.length_c   1.000
_cell.angle_alpha   90.00
_cell.angle_beta   90.00
_cell.angle_gamma   90.00
#
_symmetry.space_group_name_H-M   'P 1'
#
loop_
_entity.id
_entity.type
_entity.pdbx_description
1 polymer ?
#
loop_
_entity_poly.entity_id
_entity_poly.type
_entity_poly.pdbx_seq_one_letter_code
_entity_poly.pdbx_strand_id
1 'polypeptide(L)'
;MPAACSRAFRTSSSLRHDVANYLSQDEYFDEAETASFYIRHMPKQALRSTDPVHDYFTVLLPSVGYRGGNGRLMYQTRLSELSRNPTGVVRLFVDACRDLRVFYAVSGMSLFFYSYAAGATEKAYPLFRRFPGLLYEDGSNFTLEILRRTNVIRDVNWLTVINNELLARVGGLEKARDLLGDEIVLHPYEGGVVFQAGDQAVLGDLNKGRVPAAYRAVNDFLKPLR
;
A
#
# COMPACT_ATOMS: atom_id res chain seq x y z
N MET A 1 -6.72 11.17 39.86
CA MET A 1 -6.68 11.70 38.48
C MET A 1 -5.38 11.21 37.84
N PRO A 2 -5.44 10.45 36.74
CA PRO A 2 -4.28 9.72 36.24
C PRO A 2 -3.37 10.60 35.37
N ALA A 3 -2.07 10.48 35.61
CA ALA A 3 -1.02 11.10 34.82
C ALA A 3 -0.94 10.44 33.42
N ALA A 4 -0.88 11.29 32.39
CA ALA A 4 -0.75 10.89 31.00
C ALA A 4 0.55 10.10 30.77
N CYS A 5 0.40 8.89 30.25
CA CYS A 5 1.48 8.00 29.84
C CYS A 5 2.08 8.50 28.50
N SER A 6 3.12 9.33 28.55
CA SER A 6 3.92 9.67 27.36
C SER A 6 4.97 8.58 27.13
N ARG A 7 4.60 7.49 26.44
CA ARG A 7 5.58 6.50 25.97
C ARG A 7 6.29 7.05 24.72
N ALA A 8 7.30 7.88 24.97
CA ALA A 8 8.24 8.32 23.96
C ALA A 8 8.95 7.12 23.31
N PHE A 9 8.98 7.10 21.99
CA PHE A 9 9.84 6.22 21.19
C PHE A 9 11.30 6.38 21.65
N ARG A 10 11.85 5.40 22.37
CA ARG A 10 13.30 5.32 22.60
C ARG A 10 13.97 4.80 21.32
N THR A 11 14.34 5.71 20.44
CA THR A 11 15.41 5.47 19.46
C THR A 11 16.74 5.50 20.20
N SER A 12 17.68 4.63 19.82
CA SER A 12 19.04 4.61 20.41
C SER A 12 19.72 5.95 20.18
N SER A 13 20.56 6.37 21.14
CA SER A 13 21.22 7.68 21.15
C SER A 13 22.12 7.91 19.93
N SER A 14 22.75 6.86 19.39
CA SER A 14 23.52 6.95 18.14
C SER A 14 22.60 7.30 16.97
N LEU A 15 21.48 6.59 16.82
CA LEU A 15 20.56 6.79 15.69
C LEU A 15 19.94 8.18 15.66
N ARG A 16 19.67 8.81 16.81
CA ARG A 16 19.17 10.20 16.85
C ARG A 16 20.23 11.20 16.41
N HIS A 17 21.47 11.02 16.85
CA HIS A 17 22.57 11.89 16.48
C HIS A 17 22.94 11.71 15.02
N ASP A 18 22.97 10.47 14.55
CA ASP A 18 23.27 10.12 13.16
C ASP A 18 22.18 10.67 12.23
N VAL A 19 20.90 10.50 12.58
CA VAL A 19 19.79 11.09 11.82
C VAL A 19 19.83 12.62 11.86
N ALA A 20 20.07 13.24 13.01
CA ALA A 20 20.14 14.70 13.12
C ALA A 20 21.31 15.28 12.30
N ASN A 21 22.48 14.65 12.35
CA ASN A 21 23.65 15.04 11.56
C ASN A 21 23.48 14.79 10.06
N TYR A 22 22.74 13.75 9.68
CA TYR A 22 22.43 13.45 8.28
C TYR A 22 21.39 14.42 7.71
N LEU A 23 20.39 14.82 8.52
CA LEU A 23 19.36 15.81 8.17
C LEU A 23 19.88 17.25 8.15
N SER A 24 21.02 17.53 8.78
CA SER A 24 21.61 18.88 8.85
C SER A 24 22.62 19.17 7.73
N GLN A 25 22.83 18.25 6.79
CA GLN A 25 23.71 18.50 5.65
C GLN A 25 22.95 19.27 4.57
N ASP A 26 23.58 20.29 3.99
CA ASP A 26 22.96 21.17 2.98
C ASP A 26 22.52 20.42 1.71
N GLU A 27 23.11 19.23 1.45
CA GLU A 27 22.68 18.30 0.39
C GLU A 27 21.24 17.76 0.58
N TYR A 28 20.67 17.84 1.79
CA TYR A 28 19.32 17.36 2.09
C TYR A 28 18.21 18.32 1.61
N PHE A 29 18.54 19.59 1.38
CA PHE A 29 17.61 20.61 0.88
C PHE A 29 17.64 20.76 -0.64
N ASP A 30 18.43 19.93 -1.34
CA ASP A 30 18.35 19.84 -2.79
C ASP A 30 17.07 19.09 -3.19
N GLU A 31 16.09 19.82 -3.74
CA GLU A 31 14.86 19.25 -4.29
C GLU A 31 15.13 18.20 -5.39
N ALA A 32 16.34 18.20 -5.97
CA ALA A 32 16.84 17.21 -6.93
C ALA A 32 17.57 16.01 -6.31
N GLU A 33 17.73 15.94 -4.99
CA GLU A 33 18.34 14.81 -4.25
C GLU A 33 17.48 14.40 -3.03
N THR A 34 16.15 14.59 -3.13
CA THR A 34 15.22 14.31 -2.01
C THR A 34 15.38 12.90 -1.45
N ALA A 35 15.60 12.81 -0.14
CA ALA A 35 15.77 11.56 0.58
C ALA A 35 14.52 10.66 0.55
N SER A 36 14.70 9.41 0.15
CA SER A 36 13.72 8.35 0.43
C SER A 36 13.83 7.93 1.88
N PHE A 37 12.79 8.17 2.68
CA PHE A 37 12.69 7.59 4.02
C PHE A 37 11.79 6.36 4.00
N TYR A 38 12.30 5.24 4.49
CA TYR A 38 11.52 4.01 4.68
C TYR A 38 11.05 3.96 6.14
N ILE A 39 9.76 4.20 6.37
CA ILE A 39 9.15 4.00 7.70
C ILE A 39 8.44 2.66 7.68
N ARG A 40 9.00 1.69 8.41
CA ARG A 40 8.32 0.43 8.72
C ARG A 40 7.89 0.43 10.17
N HIS A 41 6.59 0.41 10.41
CA HIS A 41 6.06 0.19 11.75
C HIS A 41 5.77 -1.29 11.97
N MET A 42 6.61 -1.98 12.74
CA MET A 42 6.34 -3.34 13.23
C MET A 42 6.17 -3.31 14.77
N PRO A 43 4.96 -3.54 15.31
CA PRO A 43 4.76 -3.68 16.74
C PRO A 43 5.59 -4.85 17.29
N LYS A 44 6.29 -4.69 18.42
CA LYS A 44 7.13 -5.77 19.02
C LYS A 44 6.40 -7.10 19.23
N GLN A 45 5.09 -7.03 19.47
CA GLN A 45 4.23 -8.21 19.66
C GLN A 45 3.93 -8.93 18.34
N ALA A 46 4.03 -8.25 17.18
CA ALA A 46 3.85 -8.86 15.86
C ALA A 46 4.91 -9.96 15.61
N LEU A 47 6.14 -9.78 16.10
CA LEU A 47 7.22 -10.78 16.01
C LEU A 47 7.02 -12.00 16.93
N ARG A 48 6.12 -11.92 17.92
CA ARG A 48 5.87 -12.97 18.91
C ARG A 48 4.49 -13.60 18.80
N SER A 49 3.71 -13.17 17.81
CA SER A 49 2.35 -13.63 17.62
C SER A 49 2.31 -14.76 16.59
N THR A 50 1.49 -15.78 16.84
CA THR A 50 1.10 -16.77 15.82
C THR A 50 0.03 -16.21 14.88
N ASP A 51 -0.45 -15.00 15.15
CA ASP A 51 -1.38 -14.25 14.31
C ASP A 51 -0.65 -13.76 13.05
N PRO A 52 -1.12 -14.09 11.85
CA PRO A 52 -0.51 -13.62 10.61
C PRO A 52 -0.39 -12.08 10.57
N VAL A 53 0.84 -11.58 10.47
CA VAL A 53 1.16 -10.16 10.32
C VAL A 53 1.31 -9.87 8.83
N HIS A 54 0.70 -8.80 8.32
CA HIS A 54 0.67 -8.56 6.88
C HIS A 54 0.84 -7.11 6.43
N ASP A 55 1.54 -6.91 5.29
CA ASP A 55 1.79 -5.70 4.52
C ASP A 55 0.51 -5.09 3.94
N TYR A 56 -0.05 -4.17 4.70
CA TYR A 56 -1.31 -3.52 4.44
C TYR A 56 -1.28 -2.54 3.27
N PHE A 57 -0.27 -1.67 3.08
CA PHE A 57 -0.21 -0.87 1.85
C PHE A 57 1.20 -0.50 1.44
N THR A 58 1.45 -0.45 0.14
CA THR A 58 2.60 0.24 -0.47
C THR A 58 2.08 1.53 -1.10
N VAL A 59 2.48 2.68 -0.56
CA VAL A 59 2.19 4.00 -1.14
C VAL A 59 3.38 4.48 -1.93
N LEU A 60 3.17 4.91 -3.17
CA LEU A 60 4.19 5.58 -3.97
C LEU A 60 4.01 7.10 -3.91
N LEU A 61 5.05 7.78 -3.42
CA LEU A 61 5.11 9.24 -3.30
C LEU A 61 5.91 9.80 -4.48
N PRO A 62 5.44 10.86 -5.15
CA PRO A 62 6.26 11.58 -6.12
C PRO A 62 7.52 12.08 -5.42
N SER A 63 8.70 11.61 -5.84
CA SER A 63 9.98 12.15 -5.41
C SER A 63 10.67 12.78 -6.60
N VAL A 64 10.77 14.10 -6.58
CA VAL A 64 11.69 14.82 -7.45
C VAL A 64 13.10 14.50 -6.94
N GLY A 65 13.99 14.13 -7.85
CA GLY A 65 15.40 13.96 -7.51
C GLY A 65 15.87 12.58 -7.07
N TYR A 66 15.04 11.77 -6.42
CA TYR A 66 15.46 10.44 -5.95
C TYR A 66 15.89 9.53 -7.12
N ARG A 67 17.14 9.02 -7.06
CA ARG A 67 17.69 8.09 -8.08
C ARG A 67 16.99 6.73 -8.08
N GLY A 68 16.38 6.33 -6.96
CA GLY A 68 15.68 5.05 -6.82
C GLY A 68 14.19 5.07 -7.21
N GLY A 69 13.68 6.17 -7.77
CA GLY A 69 12.30 6.28 -8.27
C GLY A 69 11.36 7.08 -7.36
N ASN A 70 10.18 6.55 -7.05
CA ASN A 70 9.18 7.12 -6.13
C ASN A 70 9.43 6.70 -4.66
N GLY A 71 9.00 7.52 -3.68
CA GLY A 71 9.07 7.18 -2.25
C GLY A 71 8.09 6.07 -1.88
N ARG A 72 8.42 5.19 -0.91
CA ARG A 72 7.60 4.02 -0.56
C ARG A 72 7.25 3.97 0.93
N LEU A 73 5.95 3.96 1.28
CA LEU A 73 5.48 3.69 2.65
C LEU A 73 4.80 2.32 2.75
N MET A 74 5.21 1.53 3.74
CA MET A 74 4.71 0.18 4.01
C MET A 74 4.11 0.12 5.42
N TYR A 75 2.79 -0.11 5.54
CA TYR A 75 2.15 -0.41 6.83
C TYR A 75 1.90 -1.90 6.97
N GLN A 76 2.07 -2.50 8.15
CA GLN A 76 1.76 -3.91 8.41
C GLN A 76 0.75 -4.03 9.57
N THR A 77 -0.35 -4.77 9.39
CA THR A 77 -1.34 -5.05 10.44
C THR A 77 -1.61 -6.54 10.59
N ARG A 78 -2.22 -6.95 11.71
CA ARG A 78 -2.56 -8.37 11.95
C ARG A 78 -3.90 -8.72 11.35
N LEU A 79 -4.04 -9.98 10.94
CA LEU A 79 -5.32 -10.50 10.45
C LEU A 79 -6.41 -10.38 11.52
N SER A 80 -6.10 -10.63 12.80
CA SER A 80 -7.09 -10.44 13.88
C SER A 80 -7.55 -8.99 14.05
N GLU A 81 -6.67 -8.01 13.86
CA GLU A 81 -7.02 -6.58 13.92
C GLU A 81 -7.91 -6.20 12.73
N LEU A 82 -7.61 -6.74 11.54
CA LEU A 82 -8.49 -6.61 10.37
C LEU A 82 -9.87 -7.22 10.63
N SER A 83 -9.94 -8.43 11.19
CA SER A 83 -11.21 -9.09 11.53
C SER A 83 -11.98 -8.34 12.62
N ARG A 84 -11.27 -7.69 13.56
CA ARG A 84 -11.88 -6.96 14.68
C ARG A 84 -12.48 -5.62 14.25
N ASN A 85 -11.83 -4.91 13.33
CA ASN A 85 -12.27 -3.57 12.89
C ASN A 85 -11.96 -3.30 11.42
N PRO A 86 -12.64 -3.99 10.48
CA PRO A 86 -12.36 -3.84 9.05
C PRO A 86 -12.63 -2.41 8.56
N THR A 87 -13.68 -1.75 9.05
CA THR A 87 -14.00 -0.36 8.70
C THR A 87 -12.92 0.62 9.17
N GLY A 88 -12.37 0.42 10.37
CA GLY A 88 -11.27 1.26 10.87
C GLY A 88 -10.01 1.13 10.03
N VAL A 89 -9.76 -0.07 9.52
CA VAL A 89 -8.64 -0.37 8.61
C VAL A 89 -8.83 0.33 7.27
N VAL A 90 -10.02 0.24 6.64
CA VAL A 90 -10.36 1.01 5.43
C VAL A 90 -10.19 2.51 5.65
N ARG A 91 -10.72 3.05 6.76
CA ARG A 91 -10.60 4.47 7.08
C ARG A 91 -9.14 4.91 7.18
N LEU A 92 -8.29 4.13 7.87
CA LEU A 92 -6.86 4.39 7.97
C LEU A 92 -6.19 4.44 6.59
N PHE A 93 -6.55 3.53 5.68
CA PHE A 93 -6.02 3.54 4.31
C PHE A 93 -6.44 4.79 3.54
N VAL A 94 -7.73 5.15 3.58
CA VAL A 94 -8.26 6.34 2.90
C VAL A 94 -7.60 7.61 3.44
N ASP A 95 -7.51 7.75 4.77
CA ASP A 95 -6.87 8.90 5.42
C ASP A 95 -5.40 9.00 5.03
N ALA A 96 -4.65 7.88 5.06
CA ALA A 96 -3.25 7.87 4.63
C ALA A 96 -3.10 8.26 3.15
N CYS A 97 -3.96 7.77 2.26
CA CYS A 97 -3.91 8.10 0.83
C CYS A 97 -4.20 9.58 0.57
N ARG A 98 -5.16 10.16 1.31
CA ARG A 98 -5.48 11.59 1.27
C ARG A 98 -4.30 12.43 1.76
N ASP A 99 -3.80 12.13 2.96
CA ASP A 99 -2.80 12.96 3.63
C ASP A 99 -1.44 12.91 2.90
N LEU A 100 -1.12 11.76 2.29
CA LEU A 100 0.10 11.55 1.50
C LEU A 100 -0.02 11.93 0.02
N ARG A 101 -1.24 12.25 -0.47
CA ARG A 101 -1.51 12.62 -1.88
C ARG A 101 -0.92 11.63 -2.88
N VAL A 102 -1.21 10.36 -2.67
CA VAL A 102 -0.60 9.25 -3.40
C VAL A 102 -1.16 9.18 -4.83
N PHE A 103 -0.30 8.87 -5.81
CA PHE A 103 -0.80 8.63 -7.18
C PHE A 103 -1.34 7.20 -7.34
N TYR A 104 -0.74 6.24 -6.63
CA TYR A 104 -1.11 4.84 -6.64
C TYR A 104 -0.76 4.20 -5.29
N ALA A 105 -1.68 3.38 -4.78
CA ALA A 105 -1.44 2.47 -3.68
C ALA A 105 -2.42 1.29 -3.77
N VAL A 106 -2.04 0.19 -3.13
CA VAL A 106 -2.84 -1.04 -3.10
C VAL A 106 -2.73 -1.68 -1.74
N SER A 107 -3.83 -2.28 -1.29
CA SER A 107 -3.95 -2.99 -0.01
C SER A 107 -4.73 -4.27 -0.19
N GLY A 108 -4.27 -5.34 0.44
CA GLY A 108 -4.85 -6.68 0.32
C GLY A 108 -4.29 -7.65 1.35
N MET A 109 -4.55 -8.94 1.14
CA MET A 109 -3.89 -10.01 1.89
C MET A 109 -2.67 -10.49 1.14
N SER A 110 -1.57 -10.78 1.82
CA SER A 110 -0.39 -11.36 1.17
C SER A 110 0.48 -12.14 2.14
N LEU A 111 1.53 -12.74 1.60
CA LEU A 111 2.41 -13.63 2.33
C LEU A 111 3.53 -12.81 2.97
N PHE A 112 3.67 -12.95 4.28
CA PHE A 112 4.80 -12.37 4.99
C PHE A 112 5.97 -13.33 4.95
N PHE A 113 7.05 -12.92 4.30
CA PHE A 113 8.31 -13.64 4.34
C PHE A 113 9.20 -13.04 5.42
N TYR A 114 9.80 -13.90 6.24
CA TYR A 114 10.81 -13.47 7.21
C TYR A 114 11.93 -12.74 6.45
N SER A 115 12.31 -11.55 6.91
CA SER A 115 13.42 -10.79 6.36
C SER A 115 14.63 -11.71 6.22
N TYR A 116 15.35 -11.64 5.10
CA TYR A 116 16.50 -12.49 4.70
C TYR A 116 16.19 -13.79 3.93
N ALA A 117 14.93 -14.15 3.69
CA ALA A 117 14.63 -15.29 2.82
C ALA A 117 14.71 -14.90 1.33
N ALA A 118 15.92 -14.76 0.80
CA ALA A 118 16.15 -14.55 -0.63
C ALA A 118 15.41 -15.64 -1.45
N GLY A 119 14.67 -15.22 -2.49
CA GLY A 119 13.87 -16.11 -3.33
C GLY A 119 12.57 -16.65 -2.70
N ALA A 120 12.17 -16.21 -1.49
CA ALA A 120 10.91 -16.67 -0.89
C ALA A 120 9.67 -16.26 -1.71
N THR A 121 9.68 -15.05 -2.24
CA THR A 121 8.64 -14.53 -3.14
C THR A 121 8.52 -15.37 -4.42
N GLU A 122 9.65 -15.75 -5.05
CA GLU A 122 9.67 -16.62 -6.23
C GLU A 122 9.14 -18.02 -5.92
N LYS A 123 9.54 -18.60 -4.78
CA LYS A 123 9.04 -19.91 -4.32
C LYS A 123 7.54 -19.88 -4.02
N ALA A 124 7.00 -18.74 -3.63
CA ALA A 124 5.58 -18.54 -3.41
C ALA A 124 4.80 -18.18 -4.68
N TYR A 125 5.45 -18.00 -5.83
CA TYR A 125 4.81 -17.66 -7.09
C TYR A 125 3.62 -18.60 -7.46
N PRO A 126 3.70 -19.93 -7.25
CA PRO A 126 2.55 -20.82 -7.48
C PRO A 126 1.32 -20.47 -6.63
N LEU A 127 1.51 -19.92 -5.42
CA LEU A 127 0.42 -19.47 -4.56
C LEU A 127 -0.22 -18.20 -5.12
N PHE A 128 0.58 -17.21 -5.51
CA PHE A 128 0.08 -15.98 -6.15
C PHE A 128 -0.65 -16.28 -7.47
N ARG A 129 -0.18 -17.26 -8.24
CA ARG A 129 -0.84 -17.73 -9.47
C ARG A 129 -2.16 -18.45 -9.24
N ARG A 130 -2.37 -19.02 -8.05
CA ARG A 130 -3.61 -19.74 -7.70
C ARG A 130 -4.63 -18.82 -7.02
N PHE A 131 -4.17 -17.94 -6.13
CA PHE A 131 -5.02 -17.10 -5.28
C PHE A 131 -4.91 -15.64 -5.73
N PRO A 132 -5.78 -15.16 -6.64
CA PRO A 132 -5.66 -13.83 -7.24
C PRO A 132 -5.85 -12.69 -6.24
N GLY A 133 -6.43 -12.96 -5.07
CA GLY A 133 -6.53 -12.00 -3.99
C GLY A 133 -5.28 -11.88 -3.13
N LEU A 134 -4.28 -12.76 -3.30
CA LEU A 134 -2.97 -12.55 -2.71
C LEU A 134 -2.25 -11.41 -3.41
N LEU A 135 -2.02 -10.32 -2.68
CA LEU A 135 -1.28 -9.15 -3.13
C LEU A 135 0.19 -9.50 -3.33
N TYR A 136 0.67 -9.48 -4.57
CA TYR A 136 2.09 -9.65 -4.81
C TYR A 136 2.85 -8.38 -4.37
N GLU A 137 3.48 -8.43 -3.20
CA GLU A 137 4.22 -7.29 -2.67
C GLU A 137 5.59 -7.20 -3.35
N ASP A 138 5.67 -6.37 -4.38
CA ASP A 138 6.92 -6.02 -5.04
C ASP A 138 7.01 -4.51 -5.31
N GLY A 139 6.77 -3.72 -4.27
CA GLY A 139 6.80 -2.26 -4.37
C GLY A 139 8.18 -1.73 -4.74
N SER A 140 9.24 -2.43 -4.32
CA SER A 140 10.61 -2.02 -4.57
C SER A 140 11.02 -2.17 -6.04
N ASN A 141 10.82 -3.33 -6.67
CA ASN A 141 11.16 -3.48 -8.08
C ASN A 141 10.26 -2.63 -8.97
N PHE A 142 8.95 -2.56 -8.66
CA PHE A 142 8.03 -1.73 -9.42
C PHE A 142 8.46 -0.25 -9.43
N THR A 143 8.93 0.27 -8.30
CA THR A 143 9.44 1.65 -8.21
C THR A 143 10.66 1.86 -9.11
N LEU A 144 11.56 0.88 -9.19
CA LEU A 144 12.73 0.92 -10.08
C LEU A 144 12.34 0.82 -11.56
N GLU A 145 11.36 -0.02 -11.89
CA GLU A 145 10.88 -0.23 -13.26
C GLU A 145 10.19 1.02 -13.83
N ILE A 146 9.37 1.70 -13.02
CA ILE A 146 8.64 2.90 -13.45
C ILE A 146 9.47 4.18 -13.31
N LEU A 147 10.61 4.11 -12.62
CA LEU A 147 11.45 5.27 -12.30
C LEU A 147 10.62 6.38 -11.61
N ARG A 148 10.43 7.51 -12.30
CA ARG A 148 9.69 8.68 -11.81
C ARG A 148 8.27 8.79 -12.39
N ARG A 149 7.81 7.77 -13.11
CA ARG A 149 6.45 7.78 -13.67
C ARG A 149 5.43 7.70 -12.55
N THR A 150 4.41 8.55 -12.65
CA THR A 150 3.23 8.57 -11.77
C THR A 150 1.95 8.21 -12.54
N ASN A 151 2.11 7.79 -13.79
CA ASN A 151 1.03 7.59 -14.74
C ASN A 151 0.73 6.10 -15.02
N VAL A 152 1.13 5.21 -14.12
CA VAL A 152 0.90 3.76 -14.23
C VAL A 152 0.55 3.16 -12.88
N ILE A 153 -0.21 2.08 -12.92
CA ILE A 153 -0.50 1.24 -11.76
C ILE A 153 0.08 -0.17 -11.98
N ARG A 154 0.37 -0.88 -10.90
CA ARG A 154 0.90 -2.25 -10.98
C ARG A 154 -0.22 -3.29 -11.02
N ASP A 155 -1.10 -3.22 -10.04
CA ASP A 155 -2.09 -4.25 -9.74
C ASP A 155 -3.36 -3.63 -9.13
N VAL A 156 -4.33 -4.48 -8.82
CA VAL A 156 -5.50 -4.11 -8.01
C VAL A 156 -5.67 -5.18 -6.94
N ASN A 157 -6.24 -4.80 -5.80
CA ASN A 157 -6.63 -5.74 -4.75
C ASN A 157 -7.81 -5.17 -3.96
N TRP A 158 -8.06 -5.68 -2.75
CA TRP A 158 -9.19 -5.29 -1.90
C TRP A 158 -9.39 -3.78 -1.85
N LEU A 159 -8.34 -3.02 -1.56
CA LEU A 159 -8.35 -1.56 -1.71
C LEU A 159 -7.33 -1.17 -2.77
N THR A 160 -7.74 -0.33 -3.70
CA THR A 160 -6.87 0.25 -4.73
C THR A 160 -7.14 1.74 -4.81
N VAL A 161 -6.10 2.56 -4.85
CA VAL A 161 -6.25 4.01 -5.01
C VAL A 161 -5.57 4.48 -6.29
N ILE A 162 -6.18 5.46 -6.94
CA ILE A 162 -5.57 6.25 -8.01
C ILE A 162 -5.85 7.74 -7.78
N ASN A 163 -4.93 8.60 -8.23
CA ASN A 163 -5.17 10.04 -8.23
C ASN A 163 -6.16 10.49 -9.32
N ASN A 164 -6.55 11.76 -9.26
CA ASN A 164 -7.46 12.38 -10.23
C ASN A 164 -6.95 12.33 -11.68
N GLU A 165 -5.64 12.44 -11.89
CA GLU A 165 -5.04 12.38 -13.24
C GLU A 165 -5.24 10.99 -13.88
N LEU A 166 -5.01 9.92 -13.12
CA LEU A 166 -5.26 8.55 -13.55
C LEU A 166 -6.75 8.27 -13.69
N LEU A 167 -7.58 8.76 -12.77
CA LEU A 167 -9.03 8.60 -12.82
C LEU A 167 -9.63 9.25 -14.09
N ALA A 168 -9.14 10.42 -14.49
CA ALA A 168 -9.58 11.09 -15.71
C ALA A 168 -9.33 10.23 -16.96
N ARG A 169 -8.21 9.50 -17.02
CA ARG A 169 -7.85 8.63 -18.16
C ARG A 169 -8.74 7.41 -18.32
N VAL A 170 -9.38 6.94 -17.24
CA VAL A 170 -10.37 5.84 -17.30
C VAL A 170 -11.80 6.34 -17.46
N GLY A 171 -12.00 7.67 -17.48
CA GLY A 171 -13.27 8.35 -17.77
C GLY A 171 -13.95 8.99 -16.55
N GLY A 172 -13.25 9.14 -15.42
CA GLY A 172 -13.74 9.92 -14.28
C GLY A 172 -14.56 9.13 -13.26
N LEU A 173 -14.93 9.84 -12.18
CA LEU A 173 -15.67 9.26 -11.04
C LEU A 173 -17.09 8.83 -11.41
N GLU A 174 -17.81 9.61 -12.23
CA GLU A 174 -19.18 9.27 -12.62
C GLU A 174 -19.22 7.98 -13.45
N LYS A 175 -18.32 7.85 -14.43
CA LYS A 175 -18.19 6.59 -15.18
C LYS A 175 -17.83 5.40 -14.28
N ALA A 176 -17.03 5.62 -13.24
CA ALA A 176 -16.75 4.58 -12.25
C ALA A 176 -18.03 4.17 -11.50
N ARG A 177 -18.86 5.12 -11.08
CA ARG A 177 -20.15 4.86 -10.42
C ARG A 177 -21.14 4.13 -11.33
N ASP A 178 -21.17 4.48 -12.61
CA ASP A 178 -22.09 3.89 -13.57
C ASP A 178 -21.72 2.43 -13.94
N LEU A 179 -20.42 2.13 -14.03
CA LEU A 179 -19.93 0.82 -14.48
C LEU A 179 -19.65 -0.16 -13.35
N LEU A 180 -19.31 0.32 -12.17
CA LEU A 180 -18.99 -0.53 -11.02
C LEU A 180 -20.26 -0.76 -10.20
N GLY A 181 -20.61 -2.03 -10.00
CA GLY A 181 -21.78 -2.40 -9.20
C GLY A 181 -21.60 -2.15 -7.71
N ASP A 182 -22.69 -2.32 -6.95
CA ASP A 182 -22.79 -2.01 -5.52
C ASP A 182 -21.78 -2.74 -4.62
N GLU A 183 -21.16 -3.82 -5.10
CA GLU A 183 -20.08 -4.52 -4.39
C GLU A 183 -18.79 -3.67 -4.28
N ILE A 184 -18.66 -2.60 -5.08
CA ILE A 184 -17.51 -1.70 -5.06
C ILE A 184 -17.91 -0.40 -4.39
N VAL A 185 -17.32 -0.13 -3.22
CA VAL A 185 -17.49 1.16 -2.53
C VAL A 185 -16.40 2.12 -3.01
N LEU A 186 -16.82 3.27 -3.52
CA LEU A 186 -15.91 4.35 -3.92
C LEU A 186 -15.77 5.35 -2.77
N HIS A 187 -14.53 5.58 -2.33
CA HIS A 187 -14.19 6.61 -1.33
C HIS A 187 -13.44 7.75 -2.01
N PRO A 188 -14.14 8.72 -2.62
CA PRO A 188 -13.51 9.89 -3.22
C PRO A 188 -12.94 10.80 -2.12
N TYR A 189 -11.79 11.42 -2.39
CA TYR A 189 -11.18 12.43 -1.55
C TYR A 189 -10.47 13.49 -2.40
N GLU A 190 -10.03 14.58 -1.78
CA GLU A 190 -9.27 15.61 -2.50
C GLU A 190 -7.93 15.04 -3.00
N GLY A 191 -7.87 14.76 -4.31
CA GLY A 191 -6.68 14.25 -4.98
C GLY A 191 -6.82 12.84 -5.58
N GLY A 192 -7.88 12.09 -5.26
CA GLY A 192 -8.07 10.76 -5.83
C GLY A 192 -9.31 10.02 -5.32
N VAL A 193 -9.34 8.72 -5.59
CA VAL A 193 -10.42 7.82 -5.14
C VAL A 193 -9.86 6.47 -4.75
N VAL A 194 -10.32 5.95 -3.60
CA VAL A 194 -10.11 4.55 -3.22
C VAL A 194 -11.28 3.71 -3.71
N PHE A 195 -10.97 2.66 -4.46
CA PHE A 195 -11.87 1.57 -4.80
C PHE A 195 -11.76 0.48 -3.73
N GLN A 196 -12.83 0.23 -3.01
CA GLN A 196 -12.96 -0.91 -2.11
C GLN A 196 -13.75 -2.01 -2.81
N ALA A 197 -13.08 -3.10 -3.18
CA ALA A 197 -13.67 -4.24 -3.87
C ALA A 197 -14.21 -5.27 -2.86
N GLY A 198 -15.49 -5.15 -2.50
CA GLY A 198 -16.12 -5.99 -1.48
C GLY A 198 -15.95 -5.46 -0.05
N ASP A 199 -16.78 -5.99 0.85
CA ASP A 199 -16.79 -5.65 2.28
C ASP A 199 -15.53 -6.14 3.02
N GLN A 200 -14.92 -7.22 2.53
CA GLN A 200 -13.74 -7.84 3.11
C GLN A 200 -12.73 -8.27 2.05
N ALA A 201 -11.46 -8.35 2.45
CA ALA A 201 -10.43 -8.93 1.60
C ALA A 201 -10.71 -10.43 1.38
N VAL A 202 -10.67 -10.88 0.13
CA VAL A 202 -10.88 -12.28 -0.24
C VAL A 202 -9.74 -12.80 -1.12
N LEU A 203 -9.39 -14.09 -0.97
CA LEU A 203 -8.26 -14.71 -1.69
C LEU A 203 -8.63 -15.20 -3.10
N GLY A 204 -9.88 -15.62 -3.32
CA GLY A 204 -10.24 -16.44 -4.49
C GLY A 204 -9.59 -17.84 -4.44
N ASP A 205 -9.77 -18.63 -5.50
CA ASP A 205 -9.04 -19.87 -5.81
C ASP A 205 -9.29 -20.23 -7.28
N LEU A 206 -8.32 -19.97 -8.15
CA LEU A 206 -8.42 -20.24 -9.59
C LEU A 206 -8.59 -21.73 -9.89
N ASN A 207 -8.02 -22.62 -9.09
CA ASN A 207 -8.19 -24.06 -9.27
C ASN A 207 -9.63 -24.52 -8.98
N LYS A 208 -10.42 -23.69 -8.30
CA LYS A 208 -11.85 -23.92 -8.04
C LYS A 208 -12.75 -23.02 -8.88
N GLY A 209 -12.21 -22.30 -9.86
CA GLY A 209 -12.96 -21.32 -10.67
C GLY A 209 -13.47 -20.11 -9.87
N ARG A 210 -12.92 -19.84 -8.69
CA ARG A 210 -13.39 -18.77 -7.79
C ARG A 210 -12.52 -17.54 -7.96
N VAL A 211 -12.94 -16.62 -8.82
CA VAL A 211 -12.30 -15.31 -8.96
C VAL A 211 -13.19 -14.27 -8.28
N PRO A 212 -12.67 -13.44 -7.36
CA PRO A 212 -13.46 -12.39 -6.74
C PRO A 212 -14.02 -11.43 -7.81
N ALA A 213 -15.36 -11.36 -7.91
CA ALA A 213 -16.04 -10.59 -8.94
C ALA A 213 -15.74 -9.09 -8.82
N ALA A 214 -15.81 -8.54 -7.61
CA ALA A 214 -15.45 -7.16 -7.32
C ALA A 214 -14.00 -6.82 -7.75
N TYR A 215 -13.03 -7.72 -7.53
CA TYR A 215 -11.64 -7.47 -7.90
C TYR A 215 -11.49 -7.45 -9.43
N ARG A 216 -12.21 -8.34 -10.12
CA ARG A 216 -12.24 -8.38 -11.58
C ARG A 216 -12.85 -7.09 -12.15
N ALA A 217 -13.95 -6.61 -11.57
CA ALA A 217 -14.60 -5.38 -12.00
C ALA A 217 -13.66 -4.16 -11.89
N VAL A 218 -13.00 -3.99 -10.73
CA VAL A 218 -12.01 -2.92 -10.55
C VAL A 218 -10.82 -3.11 -11.50
N ASN A 219 -10.32 -4.34 -11.67
CA ASN A 219 -9.25 -4.67 -12.59
C ASN A 219 -9.58 -4.25 -14.03
N ASP A 220 -10.77 -4.59 -14.50
CA ASP A 220 -11.18 -4.35 -15.89
C ASP A 220 -11.40 -2.85 -16.13
N PHE A 221 -11.96 -2.13 -15.15
CA PHE A 221 -12.09 -0.68 -15.19
C PHE A 221 -10.73 0.04 -15.24
N LEU A 222 -9.76 -0.41 -14.43
CA LEU A 222 -8.43 0.22 -14.32
C LEU A 222 -7.39 -0.33 -15.30
N LYS A 223 -7.73 -1.35 -16.10
CA LYS A 223 -6.85 -1.99 -17.07
C LYS A 223 -6.13 -1.02 -18.03
N PRO A 224 -6.74 0.09 -18.50
CA PRO A 224 -6.06 1.06 -19.38
C PRO A 224 -4.88 1.82 -18.74
N LEU A 225 -4.65 1.67 -17.43
CA LEU A 225 -3.59 2.35 -16.68
C LEU A 225 -2.31 1.51 -16.51
N ARG A 226 -2.28 0.29 -17.06
CA ARG A 226 -1.13 -0.63 -16.99
C ARG A 226 -0.32 -0.63 -18.27
#